data_AF-A0A949PH80-F1
#
_entry.id   AF-A0A949PH80-F1
#
_cell.length_a   1.000
_cell.length_b   1.000
_cell.length_c   1.000
_cell.angle_alpha   90.00
_cell.angle_beta   90.00
_cell.angle_gamma   90.00
#
_symmetry.space_group_name_H-M   'P 1'
#
loop_
_entity.id
_entity.type
_entity.pdbx_description
1 polymer ?
#
loop_
_entity_poly.entity_id
_entity_poly.type
_entity_poly.pdbx_seq_one_letter_code
_entity_poly.pdbx_strand_id
1 'polypeptide(L)' 'MWPDPVDSRFGFHIVLLDHMVPGETLPFDYVKDRIAAWLEAASWSRAVSQYIGVLAGEATICGVTLDAADGPLVQ' A
#
# COMPACT_ATOMS: atom_id res chain seq x y z
N MET A 1 27.36 -5.75 20.68
CA MET A 1 27.24 -5.24 19.29
C MET A 1 25.85 -4.64 19.20
N TRP A 2 25.75 -3.33 18.93
CA TRP A 2 24.45 -2.65 18.85
C TRP A 2 23.70 -3.14 17.60
N PRO A 3 22.36 -3.19 17.61
CA PRO A 3 21.60 -3.51 16.40
C PRO A 3 21.87 -2.47 15.31
N ASP A 4 21.79 -2.89 14.05
CA ASP A 4 21.99 -2.00 12.92
C ASP A 4 20.92 -0.88 12.91
N PRO A 5 21.28 0.37 12.56
CA PRO A 5 20.33 1.47 12.48
C PRO A 5 19.20 1.20 11.49
N VAL A 6 17.98 1.61 11.83
CA VAL A 6 16.78 1.43 10.99
C VAL A 6 16.66 2.61 10.03
N ASP A 7 16.64 2.34 8.72
CA ASP A 7 16.42 3.35 7.69
C ASP A 7 14.92 3.70 7.57
N SER A 8 14.64 4.98 7.34
CA SER A 8 13.32 5.52 7.03
C SER A 8 13.47 6.73 6.11
N ARG A 9 12.36 7.21 5.54
CA ARG A 9 12.34 8.49 4.79
C ARG A 9 12.85 9.71 5.57
N PHE A 10 13.04 9.60 6.89
CA PHE A 10 13.53 10.66 7.77
C PHE A 10 14.99 10.45 8.21
N GLY A 11 15.71 9.46 7.65
CA GLY A 11 17.06 9.08 8.03
C GLY A 11 17.12 7.85 8.93
N PHE A 12 18.23 7.69 9.66
CA PHE A 12 18.53 6.51 10.45
C PHE A 12 18.08 6.63 11.92
N HIS A 13 17.43 5.58 12.42
CA HIS A 13 16.97 5.48 13.81
C HIS A 13 17.76 4.43 14.58
N ILE A 14 18.29 4.80 15.74
CA ILE A 14 18.85 3.86 16.71
C ILE A 14 17.75 3.52 17.71
N VAL A 15 17.28 2.27 17.69
CA VAL A 15 16.18 1.82 18.55
C VAL A 15 16.74 1.05 19.73
N LEU A 16 16.47 1.53 20.94
CA LEU A 16 16.70 0.81 22.19
C LEU A 16 15.37 0.24 22.68
N LEU A 17 15.25 -1.09 22.70
CA LEU A 17 14.05 -1.77 23.16
C LEU A 17 14.26 -2.24 24.60
N ASP A 18 13.55 -1.63 25.54
CA ASP A 18 13.62 -1.96 26.97
C ASP A 18 12.79 -3.21 27.32
N HIS A 19 11.59 -3.33 26.73
CA HIS A 19 10.69 -4.44 26.96
C HIS A 19 9.93 -4.84 25.69
N MET A 20 9.70 -6.15 25.53
CA MET A 20 8.98 -6.72 24.39
C MET A 20 8.11 -7.90 24.85
N VAL A 21 6.84 -7.90 24.43
CA VAL A 21 5.95 -9.05 24.56
C VAL A 21 5.80 -9.67 23.17
N PRO A 22 6.16 -10.95 22.98
CA PRO A 22 5.95 -11.61 21.71
C PRO A 22 4.47 -11.61 21.32
N GLY A 23 4.17 -11.21 20.09
CA GLY A 23 2.83 -11.35 19.54
C GLY A 23 2.53 -12.82 19.21
N GLU A 24 1.27 -13.21 19.33
CA GLU A 24 0.78 -14.51 18.86
C GLU A 24 -0.04 -14.36 17.58
N THR A 25 0.02 -15.37 16.72
CA THR A 25 -0.82 -15.41 15.52
C THR A 25 -2.28 -15.62 15.91
N LEU A 26 -3.13 -14.65 15.57
CA LEU A 26 -4.56 -14.74 15.83
C LEU A 26 -5.22 -15.80 14.92
N PRO A 27 -6.18 -16.60 15.42
CA PRO A 27 -7.02 -17.44 14.58
C PRO A 27 -7.74 -16.61 13.51
N PHE A 28 -7.99 -17.21 12.34
CA PHE A 28 -8.58 -16.49 11.21
C PHE A 28 -9.91 -15.82 11.55
N ASP A 29 -10.79 -16.51 12.29
CA ASP A 29 -12.11 -16.00 12.65
C ASP A 29 -12.06 -14.68 13.43
N TYR A 30 -10.96 -14.43 14.17
CA TYR A 30 -10.77 -13.21 14.96
C TYR A 30 -10.41 -12.00 14.08
N VAL A 31 -9.87 -12.24 12.88
CA VAL A 31 -9.35 -11.20 11.98
C VAL A 31 -10.07 -11.17 10.64
N LYS A 32 -11.00 -12.09 10.40
CA LYS A 32 -11.73 -12.27 9.15
C LYS A 32 -12.33 -10.96 8.64
N ASP A 33 -13.05 -10.23 9.48
CA ASP A 33 -13.72 -8.98 9.08
C ASP A 33 -12.71 -7.89 8.72
N ARG A 34 -11.61 -7.79 9.45
CA ARG A 34 -10.52 -6.85 9.15
C ARG A 34 -9.84 -7.19 7.82
N ILE A 35 -9.61 -8.47 7.55
CA ILE A 35 -9.05 -8.93 6.27
C ILE A 35 -10.03 -8.62 5.14
N ALA A 36 -11.32 -8.91 5.31
CA ALA A 36 -12.35 -8.63 4.31
C ALA A 36 -12.43 -7.15 3.96
N ALA A 37 -12.48 -6.26 4.97
CA ALA A 37 -12.48 -4.82 4.77
C ALA A 37 -11.23 -4.33 4.04
N TRP A 38 -10.06 -4.86 4.38
CA TRP A 38 -8.82 -4.53 3.68
C TRP A 38 -8.84 -5.00 2.22
N LEU A 39 -9.33 -6.21 1.95
CA LEU A 39 -9.44 -6.74 0.60
C LEU A 39 -10.44 -5.93 -0.25
N GLU A 40 -11.55 -5.52 0.33
CA GLU A 40 -12.54 -4.67 -0.34
C GLU A 40 -11.93 -3.31 -0.70
N ALA A 41 -11.29 -2.63 0.26
CA ALA A 41 -10.62 -1.36 0.02
C ALA A 41 -9.50 -1.46 -1.01
N ALA A 42 -8.68 -2.53 -0.95
CA ALA A 42 -7.62 -2.77 -1.91
C ALA A 42 -8.17 -3.03 -3.31
N SER A 43 -9.23 -3.83 -3.44
CA SER A 43 -9.87 -4.09 -4.72
C SER A 43 -10.48 -2.82 -5.33
N TRP A 44 -11.17 -2.04 -4.50
CA TRP A 44 -11.75 -0.77 -4.92
C TRP A 44 -10.68 0.21 -5.37
N SER A 45 -9.60 0.38 -4.59
CA SER A 45 -8.50 1.28 -4.94
C SER A 45 -7.85 0.89 -6.25
N ARG A 46 -7.67 -0.41 -6.54
CA ARG A 46 -7.14 -0.88 -7.83
C ARG A 46 -8.08 -0.53 -8.98
N ALA A 47 -9.36 -0.83 -8.85
CA ALA A 47 -10.35 -0.53 -9.88
C ALA A 47 -10.45 0.97 -10.18
N VAL A 48 -10.41 1.81 -9.14
CA VAL A 48 -10.40 3.27 -9.29
C VAL A 48 -9.14 3.75 -9.99
N SER A 49 -7.96 3.28 -9.59
CA SER A 49 -6.70 3.64 -10.25
C SER A 49 -6.70 3.24 -11.73
N GLN A 50 -7.20 2.05 -12.06
CA GLN A 50 -7.34 1.59 -13.46
C GLN A 50 -8.29 2.49 -14.24
N TYR A 51 -9.45 2.82 -13.67
CA TYR A 51 -10.42 3.70 -14.30
C TYR A 51 -9.86 5.11 -14.55
N ILE A 52 -9.13 5.67 -13.57
CA ILE A 52 -8.41 6.93 -13.73
C ILE A 52 -7.36 6.83 -14.84
N GLY A 53 -6.64 5.71 -14.93
CA GLY A 53 -5.66 5.47 -16.00
C GLY A 53 -6.27 5.49 -17.40
N VAL A 54 -7.48 4.94 -17.57
CA VAL A 54 -8.24 5.01 -18.83
C VAL A 54 -8.64 6.45 -19.14
N LEU A 55 -9.24 7.16 -18.18
CA LEU A 55 -9.64 8.56 -18.37
C LEU A 55 -8.45 9.47 -18.68
N ALA A 56 -7.30 9.22 -18.05
CA ALA A 56 -6.07 9.95 -18.30
C ALA A 56 -5.53 9.72 -19.72
N GLY A 57 -5.65 8.50 -20.25
CA GLY A 57 -5.26 8.18 -21.63
C GLY A 57 -6.16 8.84 -22.69
N GLU A 58 -7.42 9.09 -22.37
CA GLU A 58 -8.37 9.77 -23.25
C GLU A 58 -8.28 11.31 -23.18
N ALA A 59 -7.65 11.85 -22.12
CA ALA A 59 -7.58 13.28 -21.87
C ALA A 59 -6.26 13.91 -22.36
N THR A 60 -6.34 15.19 -22.78
CA THR A 60 -5.12 16.01 -22.93
C THR A 60 -4.73 16.57 -21.57
N ILE A 61 -3.63 16.07 -21.00
CA ILE A 61 -3.09 16.52 -19.71
C ILE A 61 -1.84 17.36 -19.96
N CYS A 62 -1.71 18.49 -19.26
CA CYS A 62 -0.57 19.40 -19.36
C CYS A 62 0.02 19.70 -17.98
N GLY A 63 1.35 19.83 -17.90
CA GLY A 63 2.06 20.23 -16.68
C GLY A 63 2.36 19.09 -15.68
N VAL A 64 1.85 17.89 -15.92
CA VAL A 64 2.15 16.68 -15.15
C VAL A 64 2.03 15.46 -16.05
N THR A 65 2.84 14.44 -15.80
CA THR A 65 2.72 13.13 -16.45
C THR A 65 1.93 12.21 -15.54
N LEU A 66 0.85 11.62 -16.05
CA LEU A 66 0.16 10.52 -15.39
C LEU A 66 0.51 9.22 -16.13
N ASP A 67 0.68 8.13 -15.39
CA ASP A 67 0.78 6.79 -15.99
C ASP A 67 -0.59 6.44 -16.58
N ALA A 68 -0.76 6.75 -17.87
CA ALA A 68 -1.95 6.43 -18.65
C ALA A 68 -1.90 4.97 -19.11
N ALA A 69 -3.05 4.31 -19.13
CA ALA A 69 -3.15 2.97 -19.70
C ALA A 69 -3.28 3.07 -21.23
N ASP A 70 -2.45 2.34 -21.98
CA ASP A 70 -2.60 2.17 -23.44
C ASP A 70 -3.75 1.19 -23.75
N GLY A 71 -4.99 1.63 -23.51
CA GLY A 71 -6.21 0.92 -23.90
C GLY A 71 -6.96 0.18 -22.78
N PRO A 72 -8.13 -0.43 -23.10
CA PRO A 72 -9.14 -0.85 -22.13
C PRO A 72 -8.81 -2.14 -21.35
N LEU A 73 -7.66 -2.76 -21.60
CA LEU A 73 -7.23 -3.97 -20.89
C LEU A 73 -6.05 -3.64 -19.97
N VAL A 74 -6.37 -3.33 -18.72
CA VAL A 74 -5.42 -3.23 -17.62
C VAL A 74 -5.62 -4.49 -16.77
N GLN A 75 -4.72 -5.46 -16.90
CA GLN A 75 -4.72 -6.68 -16.06
C GLN A 75 -4.12 -6.39 -14.68
#